data_AF-A0A933Z0U9-F1
#
_entry.id   AF-A0A933Z0U9-F1
#
_cell.length_a   1.000
_cell.length_b   1.000
_cell.length_c   1.000
_cell.angle_alpha   90.00
_cell.angle_beta   90.00
_cell.angle_gamma   90.00
#
_symmetry.space_group_name_H-M   'P 1'
#
loop_
_entity.id
_entity.type
_entity.pdbx_description
1 polymer ?
#
loop_
_entity_poly.entity_id
_entity_poly.type
_entity_poly.pdbx_seq_one_letter_code
_entity_poly.pdbx_strand_id
1 'polypeptide(L)'
;MEAEKSWGNVVRVWWAYAWRSFLMMIVAFIIHLVLNLIIVIVGNSFELPPRLVTGFDFLVKCAVFLSLSIVPMRLIMGKDFGHFRLVMLTKEPPAPVAGQASPTPQA
;
A
#
# COMPACT_ATOMS: atom_id res chain seq x y z
N MET A 1 17.16 -14.85 -14.30
CA MET A 1 16.25 -15.98 -14.53
C MET A 1 14.85 -15.49 -14.16
N GLU A 2 13.97 -15.37 -15.14
CA GLU A 2 12.58 -14.99 -14.87
C GLU A 2 11.98 -16.10 -13.99
N ALA A 3 11.50 -15.75 -12.80
CA ALA A 3 10.92 -16.75 -11.89
C ALA A 3 9.79 -17.47 -12.63
N GLU A 4 9.92 -18.79 -12.78
CA GLU A 4 8.83 -19.60 -13.32
C GLU A 4 7.57 -19.24 -12.56
N LYS A 5 6.49 -18.94 -13.31
CA LYS A 5 5.20 -18.49 -12.79
C LYS A 5 4.53 -19.65 -12.06
N SER A 6 5.08 -20.05 -10.92
CA SER A 6 4.56 -21.12 -10.09
C SER A 6 3.50 -20.55 -9.15
N TRP A 7 2.32 -21.15 -9.17
CA TRP A 7 1.21 -20.78 -8.30
C TRP A 7 1.60 -20.79 -6.82
N GLY A 8 2.57 -21.63 -6.43
CA GLY A 8 3.10 -21.66 -5.06
C GLY A 8 3.79 -20.35 -4.64
N ASN A 9 4.48 -19.67 -5.56
CA ASN A 9 5.10 -18.37 -5.28
C ASN A 9 4.04 -17.27 -5.10
N VAL A 10 2.98 -17.29 -5.93
CA VAL A 10 1.87 -16.33 -5.83
C VAL A 10 1.14 -16.45 -4.50
N VAL A 11 0.81 -17.68 -4.08
CA VAL A 11 0.13 -17.94 -2.79
C VAL A 11 1.00 -17.52 -1.61
N ARG A 12 2.32 -17.74 -1.65
CA ARG A 12 3.24 -17.24 -0.60
C ARG A 12 3.26 -15.72 -0.50
N VAL A 13 3.29 -15.03 -1.64
CA VAL A 13 3.24 -13.56 -1.68
C VAL A 13 1.90 -13.05 -1.15
N TRP A 14 0.80 -13.65 -1.60
CA TRP A 14 -0.55 -13.31 -1.16
C TRP A 14 -0.75 -13.56 0.33
N TRP A 15 -0.29 -14.70 0.86
CA TRP A 15 -0.37 -15.02 2.28
C TRP A 15 0.46 -14.06 3.15
N ALA A 16 1.67 -13.71 2.69
CA ALA A 16 2.51 -12.74 3.38
C ALA A 16 1.89 -11.33 3.41
N TYR A 17 1.16 -10.96 2.36
CA TYR A 17 0.37 -9.73 2.30
C TYR A 17 -0.82 -9.80 3.25
N ALA A 18 -1.66 -10.83 3.12
CA ALA A 18 -2.88 -10.99 3.89
C ALA A 18 -2.61 -10.96 5.40
N TRP A 19 -1.59 -11.68 5.88
CA TRP A 19 -1.23 -11.71 7.29
C TRP A 19 -0.77 -10.35 7.83
N ARG A 20 0.04 -9.61 7.05
CA ARG A 20 0.54 -8.28 7.45
C ARG A 20 -0.58 -7.24 7.42
N SER A 21 -1.43 -7.27 6.41
CA SER A 21 -2.60 -6.38 6.31
C SER A 21 -3.57 -6.64 7.45
N PHE A 22 -3.77 -7.90 7.83
CA PHE A 22 -4.60 -8.27 8.98
C PHE A 22 -4.02 -7.73 10.30
N LEU A 23 -2.71 -7.90 10.54
CA LEU A 23 -2.05 -7.33 11.72
C LEU A 23 -2.15 -5.79 11.76
N MET A 24 -1.91 -5.11 10.63
CA MET A 24 -2.03 -3.65 10.54
C MET A 24 -3.45 -3.18 10.79
N MET A 25 -4.45 -3.92 10.30
CA MET A 25 -5.86 -3.64 10.57
C MET A 25 -6.20 -3.76 12.06
N ILE A 26 -5.68 -4.78 12.75
CA ILE A 26 -5.86 -4.92 14.20
C ILE A 26 -5.24 -3.73 14.95
N VAL A 27 -3.99 -3.38 14.62
CA VAL A 27 -3.30 -2.25 15.27
C VAL A 27 -4.05 -0.94 15.03
N ALA A 28 -4.46 -0.68 13.78
CA ALA A 28 -5.25 0.49 13.42
C ALA A 28 -6.59 0.53 14.15
N PHE A 29 -7.25 -0.62 14.29
CA PHE A 29 -8.51 -0.74 15.03
C PHE A 29 -8.34 -0.40 16.51
N ILE A 30 -7.30 -0.92 17.17
CA ILE A 30 -7.00 -0.61 18.57
C ILE A 30 -6.74 0.89 18.76
N ILE A 31 -5.91 1.48 17.90
CA ILE A 31 -5.60 2.92 17.95
C ILE A 31 -6.89 3.74 17.76
N HIS A 32 -7.71 3.39 16.76
CA HIS A 32 -8.97 4.08 16.51
C HIS A 32 -9.91 3.99 17.71
N LEU A 33 -10.03 2.81 18.33
CA LEU A 33 -10.89 2.59 19.49
C LEU A 33 -10.44 3.45 20.68
N VAL A 34 -9.14 3.49 20.97
CA VAL A 34 -8.57 4.33 22.04
C VAL A 34 -8.81 5.81 21.76
N LEU A 35 -8.54 6.29 20.54
CA LEU A 35 -8.75 7.69 20.17
C LEU A 35 -10.22 8.09 20.24
N ASN A 36 -11.12 7.25 19.73
CA ASN A 36 -12.55 7.53 19.74
C ASN A 36 -13.08 7.56 21.19
N LEU A 37 -12.63 6.65 22.05
CA LEU A 37 -12.97 6.67 23.48
C LEU A 37 -12.57 7.99 24.15
N ILE A 38 -11.35 8.48 23.88
CA ILE A 38 -10.87 9.76 24.41
C ILE A 38 -11.74 10.91 23.91
N ILE A 39 -12.05 10.94 22.61
CA ILE A 39 -12.88 11.98 21.99
C ILE A 39 -14.28 12.02 22.62
N VAL A 40 -14.90 10.86 22.86
CA VAL A 40 -16.24 10.79 23.47
C VAL A 40 -16.22 11.27 24.91
N ILE A 41 -15.24 10.85 25.71
CA ILE A 41 -15.12 11.27 27.13
C ILE A 41 -14.90 12.78 27.22
N VAL A 42 -13.95 13.32 26.44
CA VAL A 42 -13.65 14.75 26.42
C VAL A 42 -14.84 15.54 25.85
N GLY A 43 -15.43 15.08 24.76
CA GLY A 43 -16.60 15.72 24.14
C GLY A 43 -17.78 15.82 25.09
N ASN A 44 -18.03 14.78 25.89
CA ASN A 44 -19.09 14.78 26.89
C ASN A 44 -18.75 15.69 28.10
N SER A 45 -17.47 15.76 28.49
CA SER A 45 -17.03 16.58 29.63
C SER A 45 -17.07 18.08 29.35
N PHE A 46 -16.87 18.49 28.10
CA PHE A 46 -16.85 19.90 27.66
C PHE A 46 -18.11 20.32 26.89
N GLU A 47 -19.15 19.48 26.87
CA GLU A 47 -20.41 19.72 26.14
C GLU A 47 -20.16 20.15 24.67
N LEU A 48 -19.18 19.50 24.03
CA LEU A 48 -18.80 19.89 22.68
C LEU A 48 -19.95 19.65 21.70
N PRO A 49 -20.19 20.57 20.75
CA PRO A 49 -21.18 20.38 19.70
C PRO A 49 -20.95 19.04 18.96
N PRO A 50 -22.00 18.24 18.71
CA PRO A 50 -21.85 16.94 18.03
C PRO A 50 -21.16 17.02 16.67
N ARG A 51 -21.28 18.17 15.99
CA ARG A 51 -20.63 18.44 14.70
C ARG A 51 -19.10 18.44 14.79
N LEU A 52 -18.53 18.95 15.89
CA LEU A 52 -17.07 18.96 16.10
C LEU A 52 -16.57 17.55 16.37
N VAL A 53 -17.24 16.81 17.26
CA VAL A 53 -16.90 15.41 17.57
C VAL A 53 -16.93 14.53 16.31
N THR A 54 -17.99 14.65 15.50
CA THR A 54 -18.13 13.89 14.25
C THR A 54 -17.09 14.29 13.21
N GLY A 55 -16.74 15.59 13.14
CA GLY A 55 -15.70 16.08 12.23
C GLY A 55 -14.31 15.52 12.57
N PHE A 56 -13.94 15.50 13.85
CA PHE A 56 -12.68 14.90 14.30
C PHE A 56 -12.64 13.39 14.05
N ASP A 57 -13.74 12.68 14.35
CA ASP A 57 -13.84 11.24 14.09
C ASP A 57 -13.69 10.91 12.59
N PHE A 58 -14.28 11.72 11.72
CA PHE A 58 -14.12 11.59 10.27
C PHE A 58 -12.65 11.74 9.83
N LEU A 59 -11.94 12.76 10.34
CA LEU A 59 -10.52 12.96 10.03
C LEU A 59 -9.65 11.77 10.48
N VAL A 60 -9.90 11.24 11.68
CA VAL A 60 -9.20 10.05 12.18
C VAL A 60 -9.47 8.85 11.28
N LYS A 61 -10.72 8.62 10.88
CA LYS A 61 -11.10 7.54 9.97
C LYS A 61 -10.41 7.66 8.61
N CYS A 62 -10.40 8.86 8.02
CA CYS A 62 -9.69 9.11 6.77
C CYS A 62 -8.20 8.82 6.88
N ALA A 63 -7.54 9.26 7.96
CA ALA A 63 -6.12 9.01 8.18
C ALA A 63 -5.82 7.50 8.28
N VAL A 64 -6.60 6.78 9.09
CA VAL A 64 -6.46 5.32 9.25
C VAL A 64 -6.68 4.59 7.92
N PHE A 65 -7.72 4.96 7.17
CA PHE A 65 -8.03 4.33 5.89
C PHE A 65 -6.92 4.56 4.85
N LEU A 66 -6.37 5.77 4.80
CA LEU A 66 -5.27 6.10 3.90
C LEU A 66 -3.99 5.31 4.27
N SER A 67 -3.67 5.23 5.56
CA SER A 67 -2.53 4.44 6.04
C SER A 67 -2.67 2.96 5.70
N LEU A 68 -3.86 2.38 5.88
CA LEU A 68 -4.14 0.98 5.51
C LEU A 68 -4.00 0.71 4.01
N SER A 69 -4.18 1.71 3.16
CA SER A 69 -4.01 1.56 1.70
C SER A 69 -2.52 1.62 1.28
N ILE A 70 -1.78 2.61 1.78
CA ILE A 70 -0.42 2.91 1.30
C ILE A 70 0.63 1.98 1.93
N VAL A 71 0.52 1.73 3.24
CA VAL A 71 1.52 0.98 4.00
C VAL A 71 1.74 -0.45 3.48
N PRO A 72 0.72 -1.30 3.31
CA PRO A 72 0.94 -2.68 2.90
C PRO A 72 1.48 -2.77 1.46
N MET A 73 1.14 -1.82 0.59
CA MET A 73 1.68 -1.73 -0.77
C MET A 73 3.19 -1.41 -0.77
N ARG A 74 3.63 -0.46 0.07
CA ARG A 74 5.05 -0.14 0.24
C ARG A 74 5.84 -1.31 0.84
N LEU A 75 5.25 -1.98 1.83
CA LEU A 75 5.88 -3.05 2.57
C LEU A 75 6.08 -4.31 1.71
N ILE A 76 5.14 -4.62 0.81
CA ILE A 76 5.29 -5.78 -0.08
C ILE A 76 6.34 -5.56 -1.17
N MET A 77 6.45 -4.34 -1.69
CA MET A 77 7.42 -3.99 -2.74
C MET A 77 8.86 -3.96 -2.22
N GLY A 78 9.04 -3.66 -0.93
CA GLY A 78 10.35 -3.69 -0.26
C GLY A 78 10.78 -5.07 0.24
N LYS A 79 9.91 -6.09 0.21
CA LYS A 79 10.22 -7.39 0.83
C LYS A 79 10.96 -8.31 -0.13
N ASP A 80 12.12 -8.80 0.30
CA ASP A 80 12.82 -9.89 -0.38
C ASP A 80 12.10 -11.22 -0.10
N PHE A 81 11.73 -11.94 -1.16
CA PHE A 81 11.13 -13.28 -1.07
C PHE A 81 12.18 -14.39 -1.16
N GLY A 82 13.44 -14.07 -0.88
CA GLY A 82 14.59 -14.97 -0.96
C GLY A 82 15.04 -15.24 -2.40
N HIS A 83 14.14 -15.74 -3.26
CA HIS A 83 14.44 -16.05 -4.67
C HIS A 83 14.14 -14.91 -5.66
N PHE A 84 13.36 -13.89 -5.26
CA PHE A 84 13.01 -12.76 -6.11
C PHE A 84 12.54 -11.55 -5.28
N ARG A 85 12.62 -10.36 -5.88
CA ARG A 85 12.14 -9.08 -5.32
C ARG A 85 11.17 -8.43 -6.30
N LEU A 86 10.09 -7.84 -5.80
CA LEU A 86 9.14 -7.09 -6.61
C LEU A 86 9.72 -5.71 -6.93
N VAL A 87 9.86 -5.39 -8.21
CA VAL A 87 10.32 -4.09 -8.70
C VAL A 87 9.30 -3.58 -9.71
N MET A 88 8.98 -2.28 -9.63
CA MET A 88 8.17 -1.63 -10.65
C MET A 88 9.01 -1.42 -11.90
N LEU A 89 8.63 -2.04 -13.01
CA LEU A 89 9.22 -1.79 -14.31
C LEU A 89 8.39 -0.74 -15.05
N THR A 90 9.05 0.32 -15.51
CA THR A 90 8.43 1.28 -16.43
C THR A 90 8.20 0.59 -17.75
N LYS A 91 6.94 0.51 -18.17
CA LYS A 91 6.57 -0.03 -19.47
C LYS A 91 6.69 1.08 -20.52
N GLU A 92 7.92 1.54 -20.77
CA GLU A 92 8.22 2.43 -21.90
C GLU A 92 8.29 1.56 -23.16
N PRO A 93 7.50 1.83 -24.23
CA PRO A 93 7.82 1.32 -25.55
C PRO A 93 9.21 1.86 -25.91
N PRO A 94 10.15 1.04 -26.41
CA PRO A 94 11.47 1.53 -26.77
C PRO A 94 11.31 2.69 -27.75
N ALA A 95 11.73 3.89 -27.35
CA ALA A 95 11.85 5.02 -28.26
C ALA A 95 12.64 4.54 -29.48
N PRO A 96 12.16 4.78 -30.72
CA PRO A 96 12.90 4.40 -31.90
C PRO A 96 14.25 5.12 -31.82
N VAL A 97 15.31 4.34 -31.65
CA VAL A 97 16.68 4.84 -31.66
C VAL A 97 16.89 5.46 -33.04
N ALA A 98 16.83 6.79 -33.10
CA ALA A 98 17.19 7.58 -34.27
C ALA A 98 18.69 7.34 -34.53
N GLY A 99 18.99 6.30 -35.30
CA GLY A 99 20.35 5.80 -35.48
C GLY A 99 20.44 4.47 -36.24
N GLN A 100 19.35 3.71 -36.38
CA GLN A 100 19.28 2.62 -37.37
C GLN A 100 18.93 3.17 -38.76
N ALA A 101 19.80 4.03 -39.30
CA ALA A 101 19.92 4.19 -40.74
C ALA A 101 20.80 3.03 -41.23
N SER A 102 20.15 2.06 -41.86
CA SER A 102 20.74 0.89 -42.49
C SER A 102 21.99 1.24 -43.32
N PRO A 103 23.10 0.47 -43.27
CA PRO A 103 24.11 0.57 -44.30
C PRO A 103 23.51 0.09 -45.63
N THR A 104 23.43 1.01 -46.58
CA THR A 104 23.05 0.77 -47.98
C THR A 104 23.84 -0.42 -48.54
N PRO A 105 23.20 -1.42 -49.18
CA PRO A 105 23.92 -2.41 -49.95
C PRO A 105 24.53 -1.70 -51.16
N GLN A 106 25.86 -1.68 -51.24
CA GLN A 106 26.55 -1.28 -52.47
C GLN A 106 26.22 -2.32 -53.54
N ALA A 107 25.63 -1.86 -54.64
CA ALA A 107 25.44 -2.61 -55.86
C ALA A 107 26.68 -2.51 -56.76
#